data_AF-A0A951NWF8-F1
#
_entry.id   AF-A0A951NWF8-F1
#
_cell.length_a   1.000
_cell.length_b   1.000
_cell.length_c   1.000
_cell.angle_alpha   90.00
_cell.angle_beta   90.00
_cell.angle_gamma   90.00
#
_symmetry.space_group_name_H-M   'P 1'
#
loop_
_entity.id
_entity.type
_entity.pdbx_description
1 polymer ?
#
loop_
_entity_poly.entity_id
_entity_poly.type
_entity_poly.pdbx_seq_one_letter_code
_entity_poly.pdbx_strand_id
1 'polypeptide(L)' 'MLQVTRKDDKESIENLIRRFNKKVQQSGVLGVARRNKYFEKPLSKRAQREIAIRKSARKAAKAKAAYYK' A
#
# COMPACT_ATOMS: atom_id res chain seq x y z
N MET A 1 12.66 -4.53 -10.13
CA MET A 1 13.45 -3.28 -10.08
C MET A 1 12.53 -2.11 -10.42
N LEU A 2 12.40 -1.11 -9.54
CA LEU A 2 11.58 0.09 -9.80
C LEU A 2 12.40 1.07 -10.64
N GLN A 3 12.00 1.26 -11.89
CA GLN A 3 12.64 2.22 -12.79
C GLN A 3 11.67 3.33 -13.20
N VAL A 4 12.18 4.56 -13.28
CA VAL A 4 11.48 5.70 -13.88
C VAL A 4 12.43 6.32 -14.89
N THR A 5 12.04 6.30 -16.16
CA THR A 5 12.77 6.96 -17.25
C THR A 5 12.31 8.42 -17.37
N ARG A 6 13.19 9.26 -17.91
CA ARG A 6 12.81 10.60 -18.36
C ARG A 6 11.88 10.45 -19.55
N LYS A 7 10.78 11.19 -19.54
CA LYS A 7 9.81 11.18 -20.65
C LYS A 7 10.13 12.21 -21.72
N ASP A 8 10.67 13.35 -21.30
CA ASP A 8 11.11 14.45 -22.16
C ASP A 8 12.51 14.91 -21.74
N ASP A 9 13.28 15.42 -22.69
CA ASP A 9 14.62 15.96 -22.42
C ASP A 9 14.59 17.24 -21.57
N LYS A 10 13.45 17.94 -21.54
CA LYS A 10 13.22 19.16 -20.75
C LYS A 10 12.65 18.89 -19.36
N GLU A 11 12.52 17.63 -18.93
CA GLU A 11 11.99 17.32 -17.61
C GLU A 11 12.98 17.71 -16.50
N SER A 12 12.53 18.56 -15.57
CA SER A 12 13.30 18.85 -14.36
C SER A 12 13.56 17.59 -13.54
N ILE A 13 14.76 17.49 -12.97
CA ILE A 13 15.20 16.39 -12.10
C ILE A 13 14.24 16.22 -10.91
N GLU A 14 13.70 17.31 -10.38
CA GLU A 14 12.78 17.26 -9.24
C GLU A 14 11.47 16.52 -9.59
N ASN A 15 10.94 16.73 -10.79
CA ASN A 15 9.76 16.02 -11.27
C ASN A 15 10.05 14.52 -11.43
N LEU A 16 11.24 14.16 -11.90
CA LEU A 16 11.68 12.76 -11.99
C LEU A 16 11.73 12.10 -10.60
N ILE A 17 12.32 12.77 -9.60
CA ILE A 17 12.37 12.30 -8.20
C ILE A 17 10.95 12.13 -7.64
N ARG A 18 10.05 13.08 -7.88
CA ARG A 18 8.66 13.00 -7.43
C ARG A 18 7.93 11.78 -8.02
N ARG A 19 8.10 11.50 -9.31
CA ARG A 19 7.51 10.30 -9.95
C ARG A 19 8.10 9.02 -9.38
N PHE A 20 9.41 8.99 -9.16
CA PHE A 20 10.08 7.86 -8.53
C PHE A 20 9.51 7.59 -7.14
N ASN A 21 9.41 8.62 -6.28
CA ASN A 21 8.84 8.51 -4.95
C ASN A 21 7.39 8.01 -4.97
N LYS A 22 6.56 8.54 -5.90
CA LYS A 22 5.19 8.05 -6.09
C LYS A 22 5.17 6.57 -6.48
N LYS A 23 6.06 6.14 -7.38
CA LYS A 23 6.15 4.74 -7.82
C LYS A 23 6.63 3.82 -6.69
N VAL A 24 7.58 4.26 -5.87
CA VAL A 24 8.03 3.56 -4.65
C VAL A 24 6.88 3.39 -3.67
N GLN A 25 6.12 4.45 -3.39
CA GLN A 25 4.95 4.38 -2.51
C GLN A 25 3.86 3.45 -3.06
N GLN A 26 3.52 3.57 -4.35
CA GLN A 26 2.51 2.72 -5.00
C GLN A 26 2.90 1.24 -5.02
N SER A 27 4.18 0.94 -5.24
CA SER A 27 4.68 -0.44 -5.21
C SER A 27 4.59 -1.10 -3.83
N GLY A 28 4.45 -0.30 -2.76
CA GLY A 28 4.38 -0.81 -1.39
C GLY A 28 5.66 -1.49 -0.90
N VAL A 29 6.78 -1.35 -1.62
CA VAL A 29 8.05 -2.04 -1.31
C VAL A 29 8.52 -1.77 0.12
N LEU A 30 8.32 -0.55 0.63
CA LEU A 30 8.65 -0.18 2.01
C LEU A 30 7.83 -0.96 3.04
N GLY A 31 6.55 -1.23 2.75
CA GLY A 31 5.68 -2.00 3.62
C GLY A 31 6.00 -3.50 3.60
N VAL A 32 6.45 -4.02 2.46
CA VAL A 32 6.97 -5.40 2.36
C VAL A 32 8.28 -5.53 3.13
N ALA A 33 9.23 -4.62 2.89
CA ALA A 33 10.52 -4.61 3.58
C ALA A 33 10.35 -4.52 5.11
N ARG A 34 9.44 -3.68 5.59
CA ARG A 34 9.15 -3.56 7.02
C ARG A 34 8.58 -4.83 7.63
N ARG A 35 7.67 -5.52 6.93
CA ARG A 35 7.10 -6.80 7.39
C ARG A 35 8.13 -7.92 7.38
N ASN A 36 8.99 -7.94 6.36
CA ASN A 36 10.02 -8.96 6.21
C ASN A 36 11.25 -8.72 7.12
N LYS A 37 11.27 -7.64 7.92
CA LYS A 37 12.38 -7.34 8.84
C LYS A 37 12.55 -8.42 9.91
N TYR A 38 11.46 -9.10 10.27
CA TYR A 38 11.46 -10.17 11.27
C TYR A 38 10.71 -11.39 10.72
N PHE A 39 11.07 -12.57 11.20
CA PHE A 39 10.34 -13.79 10.89
C PHE A 39 9.00 -13.80 11.65
N GLU A 40 7.91 -14.00 10.93
CA GLU A 40 6.57 -14.18 11.48
C GLU A 40 6.03 -15.55 11.08
N LYS A 41 5.45 -16.29 12.04
CA LYS A 41 4.76 -17.55 11.73
C LYS A 41 3.54 -17.26 10.83
N PRO A 42 3.22 -18.16 9.88
CA PRO A 42 2.01 -18.00 9.07
C PRO A 42 0.77 -17.95 9.97
N LEU A 43 -0.22 -17.13 9.61
CA LEU A 43 -1.42 -16.96 10.40
C LEU A 43 -2.24 -18.26 10.47
N SER A 44 -2.73 -18.59 11.66
CA SER A 44 -3.70 -19.67 11.85
C SER A 44 -5.04 -19.36 11.16
N LYS A 45 -5.82 -20.40 10.84
CA LYS A 45 -7.16 -20.23 10.22
C LYS A 45 -8.08 -19.33 11.06
N ARG A 46 -8.01 -19.42 12.40
CA ARG A 46 -8.78 -18.57 13.31
C ARG A 46 -8.37 -17.11 13.20
N ALA A 47 -7.07 -16.82 13.26
CA ALA A 47 -6.56 -15.45 13.15
C ALA A 47 -6.90 -14.82 11.78
N GLN A 48 -6.85 -15.61 10.70
CA GLN A 48 -7.26 -15.16 9.36
C GLN A 48 -8.75 -14.77 9.34
N ARG A 49 -9.64 -15.58 9.93
CA ARG A 49 -11.09 -15.30 10.03
C ARG A 49 -11.36 -14.02 10.82
N GLU A 50 -10.73 -13.85 11.98
CA GLU A 50 -10.90 -12.66 12.83
C GLU A 50 -10.48 -11.37 12.10
N ILE A 51 -9.37 -11.41 11.35
CA ILE A 51 -8.93 -10.28 10.52
C ILE A 51 -9.94 -9.99 9.41
N ALA A 52 -10.49 -11.02 8.75
CA ALA A 52 -11.48 -10.86 7.70
C ALA A 52 -12.78 -10.21 8.22
N ILE A 53 -13.29 -10.66 9.38
CA ILE A 53 -14.46 -10.08 10.05
C ILE A 53 -14.20 -8.61 10.41
N ARG A 54 -13.03 -8.29 10.97
CA ARG A 54 -12.68 -6.91 11.29
C ARG A 54 -12.62 -6.02 10.04
N LYS A 55 -12.08 -6.54 8.93
CA LYS A 55 -12.03 -5.82 7.65
C LYS A 55 -13.43 -5.60 7.06
N SER A 56 -14.31 -6.60 7.10
CA SER A 56 -15.68 -6.47 6.59
C SER A 56 -16.49 -5.46 7.40
N ALA A 57 -16.40 -5.51 8.74
CA ALA A 57 -17.07 -4.56 9.63
C ALA A 57 -16.63 -3.11 9.36
N ARG A 58 -15.33 -2.86 9.19
CA ARG A 58 -14.81 -1.52 8.83
C ARG A 58 -15.31 -1.04 7.47
N LYS A 59 -15.37 -1.94 6.48
CA LYS A 59 -15.89 -1.61 5.14
C LYS A 59 -17.37 -1.24 5.21
N ALA A 60 -18.17 -2.00 5.95
CA ALA A 60 -19.59 -1.73 6.16
C ALA A 60 -19.82 -0.39 6.90
N ALA A 61 -19.07 -0.13 7.97
CA ALA A 61 -19.13 1.13 8.71
C ALA A 61 -18.80 2.34 7.81
N LYS A 62 -17.77 2.22 6.96
CA LYS A 62 -17.41 3.28 6.00
C LYS A 62 -18.51 3.51 4.96
N ALA A 63 -19.11 2.45 4.43
CA ALA A 63 -20.22 2.55 3.48
C ALA A 63 -21.46 3.19 4.12
N LYS A 64 -21.78 2.79 5.35
CA LYS A 64 -22.87 3.40 6.15
C LYS A 64 -22.63 4.89 6.35
N ALA A 65 -21.42 5.28 6.78
CA ALA A 65 -21.07 6.68 6.97
C ALA A 65 -21.13 7.50 5.67
N ALA A 66 -20.83 6.89 4.52
CA ALA A 66 -20.97 7.55 3.22
C ALA A 66 -22.41 7.69 2.75
N TYR A 67 -23.32 6.81 3.17
CA TYR A 67 -24.75 6.86 2.82
C TYR A 67 -25.52 7.93 3.59
N TYR A 68 -25.16 8.14 4.86
CA TYR A 68 -25.78 9.15 5.73
C TYR A 68 -25.06 10.51 5.70
N LYS A 69 -24.19 10.74 4.70
CA LYS A 69 -23.50 12.01 4.47
C LYS A 69 -24.02 12.63 3.19
#